data_AF-A0A7G2CXB5-F1
#
_entry.id   AF-A0A7G2CXB5-F1
#
_cell.length_a   1.000
_cell.length_b   1.000
_cell.length_c   1.000
_cell.angle_alpha   90.00
_cell.angle_beta   90.00
_cell.angle_gamma   90.00
#
_symmetry.space_group_name_H-M   'P 1'
#
loop_
_entity.id
_entity.type
_entity.pdbx_description
1 polymer ?
#
loop_
_entity_poly.entity_id
_entity_poly.type
_entity_poly.pdbx_seq_one_letter_code
_entity_poly.pdbx_strand_id
1 'polypeptide(L)'
;MTFAPQKEKKHPNLIEVELPRDKITSEEWAEDVYLLNQLDGVNDTPEEEGLPLRKWLLLQVHESLKKDPKQTSVLVKPKSKHSKMEFEFKIQGEYIHKVL
;
A
#
# COMPACT_ATOMS: atom_id res chain seq x y z
N MET A 1 -15.73 -36.22 -4.24
CA MET A 1 -15.02 -35.03 -4.77
C MET A 1 -14.34 -34.36 -3.58
N THR A 2 -13.03 -34.56 -3.44
CA THR A 2 -12.28 -34.08 -2.28
C THR A 2 -11.90 -32.63 -2.55
N PHE A 3 -12.57 -31.68 -1.89
CA PHE A 3 -12.13 -30.28 -1.89
C PHE A 3 -10.80 -30.24 -1.13
N ALA A 4 -9.69 -30.15 -1.86
CA ALA A 4 -8.42 -29.82 -1.24
C ALA A 4 -8.58 -28.46 -0.55
N PRO A 5 -8.23 -28.31 0.74
CA PRO A 5 -8.16 -26.99 1.34
C PRO A 5 -7.14 -26.20 0.52
N GLN A 6 -7.57 -25.08 -0.06
CA GLN A 6 -6.63 -24.14 -0.67
C GLN A 6 -5.67 -23.76 0.45
N LYS A 7 -4.40 -24.17 0.32
CA LYS A 7 -3.34 -23.70 1.21
C LYS A 7 -3.33 -22.19 1.08
N GLU A 8 -3.89 -21.49 2.06
CA GLU A 8 -3.52 -20.11 2.34
C GLU A 8 -2.00 -20.08 2.32
N LYS A 9 -1.44 -19.47 1.27
CA LYS A 9 -0.05 -19.06 1.32
C LYS A 9 -0.03 -17.96 2.38
N LYS A 10 0.16 -18.35 3.64
CA LYS A 10 0.56 -17.42 4.69
C LYS A 10 1.89 -16.85 4.21
N HIS A 11 1.85 -15.69 3.57
CA HIS A 11 3.02 -14.86 3.36
C HIS A 11 3.42 -14.43 4.77
N PRO A 12 4.44 -15.05 5.39
CA PRO A 12 4.68 -14.90 6.83
C PRO A 12 5.09 -13.47 7.21
N ASN A 13 5.31 -12.60 6.22
CA ASN A 13 5.70 -11.21 6.38
C ASN A 13 4.81 -10.26 5.53
N LEU A 14 3.57 -10.65 5.24
CA LEU A 14 2.61 -9.75 4.59
C LEU A 14 1.99 -8.83 5.64
N ILE A 15 2.09 -7.54 5.40
CA ILE A 15 1.50 -6.49 6.22
C ILE A 15 0.35 -5.90 5.41
N GLU A 16 -0.87 -6.08 5.90
CA GLU A 16 -2.06 -5.49 5.31
C GLU A 16 -2.29 -4.11 5.93
N VAL A 17 -2.47 -3.10 5.09
CA VAL A 17 -2.66 -1.70 5.50
C VAL A 17 -3.88 -1.15 4.81
N GLU A 18 -4.78 -0.52 5.55
CA GLU A 18 -6.00 0.07 5.00
C GLU A 18 -5.79 1.56 4.79
N LEU A 19 -5.93 2.01 3.54
CA LEU A 19 -5.75 3.41 3.18
C LEU A 19 -7.06 4.00 2.63
N PRO A 20 -7.50 5.16 3.15
CA PRO A 20 -8.63 5.89 2.60
C PRO A 20 -8.27 6.46 1.22
N ARG A 21 -9.14 6.20 0.24
CA ARG A 21 -8.94 6.53 -1.17
C ARG A 21 -8.80 8.03 -1.39
N ASP A 22 -9.64 8.82 -0.74
CA ASP A 22 -9.66 10.28 -0.83
C ASP A 22 -8.32 10.89 -0.41
N LYS A 23 -7.69 10.35 0.63
CA LYS A 23 -6.41 10.86 1.13
C LYS A 23 -5.24 10.42 0.25
N ILE A 24 -5.16 9.13 -0.08
CA ILE A 24 -4.03 8.61 -0.87
C ILE A 24 -4.03 9.13 -2.31
N THR A 25 -5.17 9.60 -2.83
CA THR A 25 -5.27 10.23 -4.15
C THR A 25 -5.17 11.76 -4.12
N SER A 26 -5.18 12.37 -2.93
CA SER A 26 -4.92 13.81 -2.74
C SER A 26 -3.50 14.18 -3.16
N GLU A 27 -3.20 15.47 -3.32
CA GLU A 27 -1.84 15.97 -3.56
C GLU A 27 -0.99 16.00 -2.27
N GLU A 28 -1.64 16.10 -1.11
CA GLU A 28 -1.01 16.17 0.22
C GLU A 28 -0.72 14.79 0.83
N TRP A 29 -0.85 13.71 0.05
CA TRP A 29 -0.71 12.33 0.52
C TRP A 29 0.63 12.05 1.22
N ALA A 30 1.70 12.76 0.83
CA ALA A 30 3.05 12.57 1.37
C ALA A 30 3.25 13.18 2.77
N GLU A 31 2.38 14.10 3.16
CA GLU A 31 2.41 14.82 4.45
C GLU A 31 1.20 14.48 5.33
N ASP A 32 0.22 13.74 4.81
CA ASP A 32 -0.93 13.31 5.57
C ASP A 32 -0.50 12.36 6.71
N VAL A 33 -0.58 12.90 7.92
CA VAL A 33 -0.21 12.22 9.17
C VAL A 33 -1.01 10.94 9.38
N TYR A 34 -2.27 10.89 8.94
CA TYR A 34 -3.08 9.67 9.06
C TYR A 34 -2.51 8.56 8.20
N LEU A 35 -2.15 8.84 6.93
CA LEU A 35 -1.55 7.84 6.05
C LEU A 35 -0.19 7.34 6.58
N LEU A 36 0.62 8.24 7.13
CA LEU A 36 1.90 7.88 7.75
C LEU A 36 1.72 7.03 9.02
N ASN A 37 0.69 7.34 9.82
CA ASN A 37 0.36 6.58 11.03
C ASN A 37 -0.23 5.19 10.73
N GLN A 38 -0.84 4.96 9.57
CA GLN A 38 -1.22 3.60 9.15
C GLN A 38 0.01 2.70 8.94
N LEU A 39 1.18 3.29 8.77
CA LEU A 39 2.48 2.62 8.69
C LEU A 39 3.28 2.76 9.99
N ASP A 40 2.63 3.08 11.12
CA ASP A 40 3.27 3.12 12.42
C ASP A 40 3.78 1.72 12.80
N GLY A 41 5.10 1.59 12.96
CA GLY A 41 5.80 0.31 13.09
C GLY A 41 6.64 -0.10 11.88
N VAL A 42 6.49 0.57 10.73
CA VAL A 42 7.43 0.46 9.61
C VAL A 42 8.56 1.45 9.83
N ASN A 43 9.78 0.95 9.99
CA ASN A 43 10.95 1.83 10.08
C ASN A 43 11.19 2.53 8.75
N ASP A 44 11.57 3.81 8.81
CA ASP A 44 11.95 4.60 7.63
C ASP A 44 13.24 4.12 6.96
N THR A 45 13.95 3.21 7.63
CA THR A 45 15.20 2.61 7.16
C THR A 45 15.00 1.13 6.83
N PRO A 46 15.55 0.64 5.72
CA PRO A 46 16.33 1.36 4.72
C PRO A 46 15.49 2.32 3.86
N GLU A 47 16.08 3.44 3.45
CA GLU A 47 15.48 4.34 2.48
C GLU A 47 15.43 3.68 1.09
N GLU A 48 14.36 3.93 0.37
CA GLU A 48 14.15 3.42 -0.99
C GLU A 48 14.06 4.62 -1.95
N GLU A 49 14.94 4.66 -2.95
CA GLU A 49 14.98 5.74 -3.95
C GLU A 49 15.16 7.15 -3.35
N GLY A 50 15.84 7.24 -2.19
CA GLY A 50 16.08 8.51 -1.48
C GLY A 50 14.87 9.00 -0.68
N LEU A 51 13.85 8.17 -0.51
CA LEU A 51 12.70 8.44 0.35
C LEU A 51 12.68 7.49 1.56
N PRO A 52 12.18 7.96 2.72
CA PRO A 52 11.81 7.08 3.82
C PRO A 52 10.89 5.97 3.34
N LEU A 53 11.11 4.73 3.80
CA LEU A 53 10.36 3.56 3.33
C LEU A 53 8.84 3.79 3.35
N ARG A 54 8.32 4.42 4.41
CA ARG A 54 6.89 4.72 4.54
C ARG A 54 6.37 5.63 3.42
N LYS A 55 7.11 6.70 3.10
CA LYS A 55 6.75 7.63 2.02
C LYS A 55 6.88 6.97 0.66
N TRP A 56 7.92 6.16 0.46
CA TRP A 56 8.10 5.40 -0.77
C TRP A 56 6.95 4.41 -1.01
N LEU A 57 6.51 3.69 0.02
CA LEU A 57 5.35 2.80 -0.07
C LEU A 57 4.08 3.55 -0.49
N LEU A 58 3.78 4.67 0.16
CA LEU A 58 2.62 5.51 -0.20
C LEU A 58 2.73 6.05 -1.63
N LEU A 59 3.92 6.43 -2.08
CA LEU A 59 4.17 6.87 -3.46
C LEU A 59 3.79 5.77 -4.46
N GLN A 60 4.26 4.54 -4.23
CA GLN A 60 3.95 3.40 -5.12
C GLN A 60 2.45 3.14 -5.20
N VAL A 61 1.72 3.27 -4.09
CA VAL A 61 0.27 3.13 -4.06
C VAL A 61 -0.41 4.28 -4.82
N HIS A 62 0.01 5.53 -4.58
CA HIS A 62 -0.51 6.70 -5.27
C HIS A 62 -0.30 6.62 -6.78
N GLU A 63 0.89 6.25 -7.23
CA GLU A 63 1.20 6.06 -8.65
C GLU A 63 0.40 4.90 -9.27
N SER A 64 0.22 3.80 -8.53
CA SER A 64 -0.61 2.67 -8.97
C SER A 64 -2.07 3.11 -9.16
N LEU A 65 -2.61 3.86 -8.20
CA LEU A 65 -3.97 4.41 -8.27
C LEU A 65 -4.15 5.49 -9.33
N LYS A 66 -3.08 6.21 -9.71
CA LYS A 66 -3.08 7.14 -10.84
C LYS A 66 -3.17 6.40 -12.18
N LYS A 67 -2.47 5.27 -12.31
CA LYS A 67 -2.52 4.42 -13.52
C LYS A 67 -3.83 3.68 -13.63
N ASP A 68 -4.29 3.10 -12.53
CA ASP A 68 -5.54 2.38 -12.41
C ASP A 68 -6.29 2.90 -11.17
N PRO A 69 -7.11 3.94 -11.34
CA PRO A 69 -8.17 4.23 -10.36
C PRO A 69 -9.10 3.00 -10.30
N LYS A 70 -10.17 2.85 -9.54
CA LYS A 70 -10.86 1.52 -9.40
C LYS A 70 -10.01 0.39 -8.77
N GLN A 71 -8.68 0.44 -8.71
CA GLN A 71 -7.93 -0.51 -7.87
C GLN A 71 -8.41 -0.41 -6.43
N THR A 72 -8.71 -1.57 -5.86
CA THR A 72 -9.16 -1.75 -4.47
C THR A 72 -8.06 -2.29 -3.58
N SER A 73 -6.98 -2.82 -4.15
CA SER A 73 -5.80 -3.29 -3.43
C SER A 73 -4.55 -3.06 -4.27
N VAL A 74 -3.45 -2.72 -3.61
CA VAL A 74 -2.13 -2.55 -4.23
C VAL A 74 -1.09 -3.30 -3.40
N LEU A 75 -0.45 -4.30 -4.01
CA LEU A 75 0.66 -5.01 -3.38
C LEU A 75 1.98 -4.31 -3.72
N VAL A 76 2.68 -3.84 -2.70
CA VAL A 76 3.98 -3.18 -2.83
C VAL A 76 5.05 -4.01 -2.11
N LYS A 77 6.17 -4.20 -2.81
CA LYS A 77 7.33 -4.93 -2.28
C LYS A 77 8.56 -4.02 -2.29
N PRO A 78 9.14 -3.69 -1.12
CA PRO A 78 10.39 -2.94 -1.04
C PRO A 78 11.50 -3.64 -1.82
N LYS A 79 12.39 -2.88 -2.47
CA LYS A 79 13.50 -3.45 -3.26
C LYS A 79 14.66 -3.89 -2.38
N SER A 80 14.75 -3.39 -1.14
CA SER A 80 15.78 -3.78 -0.18
C SER A 80 15.81 -5.28 0.08
N LYS A 81 16.97 -5.89 -0.20
CA LYS A 81 17.26 -7.32 0.01
C LYS A 81 17.07 -7.80 1.46
N HIS A 82 17.06 -6.88 2.42
CA HIS A 82 16.91 -7.19 3.84
C HIS A 82 15.45 -7.37 4.28
N SER A 83 14.49 -6.80 3.54
CA SER A 83 13.08 -6.90 3.91
C SER A 83 12.41 -7.97 3.07
N LYS A 84 12.10 -9.12 3.68
CA LYS A 84 11.19 -10.13 3.09
C LYS A 84 9.72 -9.74 3.27
N MET A 85 9.45 -8.49 3.68
CA MET A 85 8.10 -7.99 3.93
C MET A 85 7.43 -7.59 2.63
N GLU A 86 6.15 -7.89 2.53
CA GLU A 86 5.27 -7.46 1.45
C GLU A 86 4.17 -6.61 2.09
N PHE A 87 3.77 -5.53 1.43
CA PHE A 87 2.75 -4.62 1.95
C PHE A 87 1.56 -4.64 1.01
N GLU A 88 0.41 -5.11 1.50
CA GLU A 88 -0.84 -5.05 0.75
C GLU A 88 -1.67 -3.88 1.25
N PHE A 89 -1.83 -2.88 0.40
CA PHE A 89 -2.60 -1.69 0.67
C PHE A 89 -4.02 -1.86 0.17
N LYS A 90 -4.98 -2.06 1.08
CA LYS A 90 -6.41 -2.13 0.78
C LYS A 90 -6.96 -0.70 0.73
N ILE A 91 -7.44 -0.30 -0.43
CA ILE A 91 -7.93 1.05 -0.68
C ILE A 91 -9.41 1.09 -0.31
N GLN A 92 -9.71 1.77 0.79
CA GLN A 92 -11.06 1.94 1.30
C GLN A 92 -11.71 3.22 0.77
N GLY A 93 -12.96 3.11 0.33
CA GLY A 93 -13.74 4.20 -0.25
C GLY A 93 -14.08 3.99 -1.71
N GLU A 94 -15.18 4.60 -2.14
CA GLU A 94 -15.68 4.45 -3.51
C GLU A 94 -14.83 5.26 -4.50
N TYR A 95 -14.56 4.67 -5.66
CA TYR A 95 -14.06 5.44 -6.79
C TYR A 95 -15.20 6.27 -7.36
N ILE A 96 -15.22 7.56 -7.04
CA ILE A 96 -16.14 8.51 -7.65
C ILE A 96 -15.50 8.98 -8.97
N HIS A 97 -15.96 8.43 -10.09
CA HIS A 97 -15.64 8.98 -11.40
C HIS A 97 -16.31 10.36 -11.46
N LYS A 98 -15.52 11.44 -11.29
CA LYS A 98 -16.02 12.80 -11.54
C LYS A 98 -16.26 12.91 -13.04
N VAL A 99 -17.50 12.63 -13.46
CA VAL A 99 -18.02 13.07 -14.74
C VAL A 99 -18.20 14.58 -14.62
N LEU A 100 -17.23 15.34 -15.14
CA LEU A 100 -17.41 16.77 -15.43
C LEU A 100 -18.08 16.90 -16.79
#